data_AF-A0A0A6VM57-F1
#
_entry.id   AF-A0A0A6VM57-F1
#
_cell.length_a   1.000
_cell.length_b   1.000
_cell.length_c   1.000
_cell.angle_alpha   90.00
_cell.angle_beta   90.00
_cell.angle_gamma   90.00
#
_symmetry.space_group_name_H-M   'P 1'
#
loop_
_entity.id
_entity.type
_entity.pdbx_description
1 polymer ?
#
loop_
_entity_poly.entity_id
_entity_poly.type
_entity_poly.pdbx_seq_one_letter_code
_entity_poly.pdbx_strand_id
1 'polypeptide(L)'
;MSEAGEQDTETVDGPTQEEFVTWVEGLVSRLESVDRSANRHWCPQWWAHTEAVDRLSALHAQWLMASEENSMSSWWVDHFDRHASVLFSPHGPFGECGTKHIEKGIRRTLATEQPPAEWTW
;
A
#
# COMPACT_ATOMS: atom_id res chain seq x y z
N MET A 1 1.85 25.54 45.76
CA MET A 1 1.43 24.16 45.43
C MET A 1 1.16 24.17 43.95
N SER A 2 2.01 23.48 43.20
CA SER A 2 2.22 23.65 41.77
C SER A 2 1.02 23.24 40.93
N GLU A 3 0.73 24.05 39.91
CA GLU A 3 -0.16 23.72 38.80
C GLU A 3 0.49 22.61 37.96
N ALA A 4 -0.18 21.48 37.84
CA ALA A 4 0.20 20.42 36.91
C ALA A 4 -0.31 20.84 35.52
N GLY A 5 0.62 21.16 34.63
CA GLY A 5 0.32 21.41 33.23
C GLY A 5 -0.20 20.14 32.58
N GLU A 6 -1.42 20.21 32.07
CA GLU A 6 -1.97 19.26 31.11
C GLU A 6 -1.07 19.30 29.88
N GLN A 7 -0.30 18.23 29.65
CA GLN A 7 0.47 18.09 28.42
C GLN A 7 -0.52 17.68 27.33
N ASP A 8 -0.92 18.65 26.53
CA ASP A 8 -1.69 18.47 25.30
C ASP A 8 -0.81 17.64 24.34
N THR A 9 -1.02 16.32 24.32
CA THR A 9 -0.38 15.45 23.35
C THR A 9 -1.05 15.71 22.01
N GLU A 10 -0.47 16.60 21.22
CA GLU A 10 -0.84 16.82 19.82
C GLU A 10 -0.74 15.47 19.09
N THR A 11 -1.88 14.81 18.92
CA THR A 11 -1.99 13.65 18.04
C THR A 11 -1.72 14.17 16.65
N VAL A 12 -0.54 13.89 16.10
CA VAL A 12 -0.28 14.04 14.67
C VAL A 12 -1.21 13.06 13.97
N ASP A 13 -2.41 13.54 13.63
CA ASP A 13 -3.45 12.70 13.06
C ASP A 13 -2.98 12.33 11.66
N GLY A 14 -2.75 11.04 11.44
CA GLY A 14 -2.40 10.53 10.12
C GLY A 14 -3.55 10.77 9.13
N PRO A 15 -3.32 10.58 7.83
CA PRO A 15 -4.38 10.73 6.84
C PRO A 15 -5.55 9.80 7.16
N THR A 16 -6.75 10.33 7.05
CA THR A 16 -7.99 9.58 7.21
C THR A 16 -8.12 8.49 6.13
N GLN A 17 -9.01 7.53 6.37
CA GLN A 17 -9.31 6.49 5.38
C GLN A 17 -9.83 7.09 4.06
N GLU A 18 -10.64 8.15 4.12
CA GLU A 18 -11.18 8.82 2.94
C GLU A 18 -10.10 9.52 2.12
N GLU A 19 -9.17 10.22 2.78
CA GLU A 19 -8.01 10.83 2.11
C GLU A 19 -7.12 9.78 1.47
N PHE A 20 -6.88 8.67 2.15
CA PHE A 20 -6.11 7.55 1.60
C PHE A 20 -6.79 6.96 0.35
N VAL A 21 -8.09 6.69 0.40
CA VAL A 21 -8.85 6.16 -0.75
C VAL A 21 -8.82 7.15 -1.91
N THR A 22 -9.06 8.44 -1.63
CA THR A 22 -9.02 9.52 -2.63
C THR A 22 -7.63 9.60 -3.29
N TRP A 23 -6.56 9.47 -2.49
CA TRP A 23 -5.20 9.45 -2.99
C TRP A 23 -4.94 8.24 -3.88
N VAL A 24 -5.37 7.03 -3.50
CA VAL A 24 -5.19 5.82 -4.32
C VAL A 24 -5.90 5.96 -5.66
N GLU A 25 -7.16 6.39 -5.67
CA GLU A 25 -7.94 6.56 -6.90
C GLU A 25 -7.36 7.67 -7.78
N GLY A 26 -6.94 8.77 -7.17
CA GLY A 26 -6.24 9.86 -7.86
C GLY A 26 -4.92 9.40 -8.47
N LEU A 27 -4.12 8.62 -7.74
CA LEU A 27 -2.87 8.05 -8.25
C LEU A 27 -3.14 7.16 -9.46
N VAL A 28 -4.03 6.16 -9.31
CA VAL A 28 -4.29 5.17 -10.35
C VAL A 28 -4.90 5.78 -11.61
N SER A 29 -5.78 6.77 -11.48
CA SER A 29 -6.37 7.47 -12.64
C SER A 29 -5.34 8.24 -13.48
N ARG A 30 -4.20 8.63 -12.90
CA ARG A 30 -3.09 9.30 -13.62
C ARG A 30 -2.12 8.33 -14.27
N LEU A 31 -2.15 7.04 -13.90
CA LEU A 31 -1.22 6.05 -14.44
C LEU A 31 -1.67 5.63 -15.84
N GLU A 32 -0.79 5.82 -16.81
CA GLU A 32 -1.04 5.35 -18.17
C GLU A 32 -0.61 3.89 -18.33
N SER A 33 -1.56 3.03 -18.71
CA SER A 33 -1.25 1.67 -19.16
C SER A 33 -0.84 1.69 -20.63
N VAL A 34 0.38 2.15 -20.92
CA VAL A 34 0.90 2.25 -22.30
C VAL A 34 1.25 0.90 -22.94
N ASP A 35 1.38 -0.16 -22.13
CA ASP A 35 1.75 -1.48 -22.62
C ASP A 35 0.58 -2.47 -22.53
N ARG A 36 -0.04 -2.73 -23.69
CA ARG A 36 -1.13 -3.71 -23.85
C ARG A 36 -0.65 -5.17 -23.71
N SER A 37 0.65 -5.42 -23.76
CA SER A 37 1.27 -6.76 -23.68
C SER A 37 1.81 -7.11 -22.30
N ALA A 38 1.96 -6.13 -21.40
CA ALA A 38 2.66 -6.30 -20.12
C ALA A 38 1.93 -7.12 -19.04
N ASN A 39 0.71 -7.65 -19.30
CA ASN A 39 -0.11 -8.33 -18.29
C ASN A 39 -0.11 -7.56 -16.94
N ARG A 40 -0.32 -6.24 -17.00
CA ARG A 40 -0.44 -5.43 -15.78
C ARG A 40 -1.83 -5.61 -15.22
N HIS A 41 -1.93 -6.13 -14.01
CA HIS A 41 -3.21 -6.41 -13.36
C HIS A 41 -3.56 -5.33 -12.34
N TRP A 42 -4.79 -4.82 -12.41
CA TRP A 42 -5.37 -3.95 -11.39
C TRP A 42 -6.75 -4.47 -11.04
N CYS A 43 -7.03 -4.60 -9.74
CA CYS A 43 -8.37 -4.92 -9.27
C CYS A 43 -9.09 -3.64 -8.84
N PRO A 44 -10.27 -3.30 -9.39
CA PRO A 44 -11.06 -2.16 -8.93
C PRO A 44 -11.42 -2.24 -7.44
N GLN A 45 -11.53 -3.46 -6.90
CA GLN A 45 -11.73 -3.71 -5.46
C GLN A 45 -10.38 -3.90 -4.75
N TRP A 46 -9.43 -2.99 -4.98
CA TRP A 46 -8.06 -3.11 -4.47
C TRP A 46 -7.99 -3.27 -2.95
N TRP A 47 -8.93 -2.66 -2.21
CA TRP A 47 -9.04 -2.76 -0.75
C TRP A 47 -9.31 -4.18 -0.25
N ALA A 48 -9.81 -5.08 -1.10
CA ALA A 48 -10.02 -6.49 -0.76
C ALA A 48 -8.71 -7.31 -0.78
N HIS A 49 -7.56 -6.67 -1.05
CA HIS A 49 -6.25 -7.30 -1.16
C HIS A 49 -5.33 -6.74 -0.07
N THR A 50 -5.17 -7.45 1.05
CA THR A 50 -4.39 -6.98 2.21
C THR A 50 -2.98 -6.53 1.84
N GLU A 51 -2.24 -7.33 1.07
CA GLU A 51 -0.89 -6.93 0.60
C GLU A 51 -0.92 -5.66 -0.27
N ALA A 52 -1.96 -5.46 -1.09
CA ALA A 52 -2.07 -4.26 -1.89
C ALA A 52 -2.34 -3.03 -1.01
N VAL A 53 -3.20 -3.16 0.01
CA VAL A 53 -3.45 -2.11 0.99
C VAL A 53 -2.15 -1.75 1.70
N ASP A 54 -1.41 -2.72 2.24
CA ASP A 54 -0.14 -2.47 2.95
C ASP A 54 0.87 -1.72 2.07
N ARG A 55 1.02 -2.15 0.81
CA ARG A 55 1.91 -1.50 -0.17
C ARG A 55 1.47 -0.09 -0.50
N LEU A 56 0.17 0.14 -0.73
CA LEU A 56 -0.37 1.46 -1.05
C LEU A 56 -0.28 2.41 0.15
N SER A 57 -0.50 1.92 1.37
CA SER A 57 -0.33 2.70 2.60
C SER A 57 1.12 3.14 2.79
N ALA A 58 2.09 2.25 2.56
CA ALA A 58 3.51 2.61 2.59
C ALA A 58 3.86 3.66 1.53
N LEU A 59 3.34 3.51 0.31
CA LEU A 59 3.54 4.50 -0.76
C LEU A 59 2.95 5.86 -0.41
N HIS A 60 1.76 5.89 0.20
CA HIS A 60 1.10 7.14 0.60
C HIS A 60 1.90 7.86 1.68
N ALA A 61 2.39 7.15 2.69
CA ALA A 61 3.24 7.74 3.73
C ALA A 61 4.50 8.40 3.16
N GLN A 62 5.20 7.72 2.23
CA GLN A 62 6.37 8.30 1.57
C GLN A 62 6.00 9.44 0.61
N TRP A 63 4.80 9.39 0.01
CA TRP A 63 4.31 10.43 -0.89
C TRP A 63 4.06 11.75 -0.15
N LEU A 64 3.50 11.68 1.06
CA LEU A 64 3.29 12.85 1.93
C LEU A 64 4.62 13.52 2.26
N MET A 65 5.60 12.74 2.76
CA MET A 65 6.94 13.26 3.05
C MET A 65 7.61 13.87 1.81
N ALA A 66 7.55 13.18 0.67
CA ALA A 66 8.15 13.68 -0.57
C ALA A 66 7.48 14.94 -1.13
N SER A 67 6.18 15.12 -0.87
CA SER A 67 5.43 16.31 -1.24
C SER A 67 5.85 17.52 -0.41
N GLU A 68 6.11 17.33 0.89
CA GLU A 68 6.61 18.38 1.79
C GLU A 68 8.05 18.78 1.48
N GLU A 69 8.91 17.79 1.17
CA GLU A 69 10.33 18.00 0.89
C GLU A 69 10.64 18.38 -0.56
N ASN A 70 9.62 18.46 -1.42
CA ASN A 70 9.77 18.68 -2.87
C ASN A 70 10.72 17.63 -3.53
N SER A 71 10.66 16.38 -3.07
CA SER A 71 11.53 15.26 -3.48
C SER A 71 10.77 14.21 -4.32
N MET A 72 9.69 14.62 -4.99
CA MET A 72 8.79 13.76 -5.76
C MET A 72 9.48 12.89 -6.83
N SER A 73 10.57 13.36 -7.43
CA SER A 73 11.33 12.56 -8.40
C SER A 73 11.90 11.29 -7.76
N SER A 74 12.47 11.41 -6.56
CA SER A 74 12.98 10.26 -5.81
C SER A 74 11.83 9.37 -5.36
N TRP A 75 10.69 9.94 -4.96
CA TRP A 75 9.51 9.13 -4.61
C TRP A 75 9.07 8.20 -5.75
N TRP A 76 9.03 8.71 -6.99
CA TRP A 76 8.67 7.88 -8.15
C TRP A 76 9.65 6.72 -8.34
N VAL A 77 10.94 7.02 -8.37
CA VAL A 77 11.99 6.04 -8.71
C VAL A 77 12.24 5.05 -7.56
N ASP A 78 12.35 5.54 -6.33
CA ASP A 78 12.79 4.75 -5.18
C ASP A 78 11.64 4.02 -4.50
N HIS A 79 10.42 4.58 -4.53
CA HIS A 79 9.26 4.00 -3.86
C HIS A 79 8.23 3.47 -4.85
N PHE A 80 7.65 4.34 -5.67
CA PHE A 80 6.53 3.95 -6.53
C PHE A 80 6.92 2.82 -7.49
N ASP A 81 7.97 2.98 -8.29
CA ASP A 81 8.34 2.01 -9.33
C ASP A 81 8.61 0.61 -8.76
N ARG A 82 9.24 0.54 -7.58
CA ARG A 82 9.51 -0.73 -6.90
C ARG A 82 8.22 -1.42 -6.45
N HIS A 83 7.31 -0.69 -5.82
CA HIS A 83 6.02 -1.25 -5.42
C HIS A 83 5.13 -1.57 -6.64
N ALA A 84 5.12 -0.71 -7.66
CA ALA A 84 4.38 -0.88 -8.89
C ALA A 84 4.79 -2.16 -9.65
N SER A 85 6.09 -2.47 -9.66
CA SER A 85 6.61 -3.71 -10.27
C SER A 85 5.99 -4.98 -9.67
N VAL A 86 5.61 -4.94 -8.39
CA VAL A 86 4.95 -6.05 -7.70
C VAL A 86 3.44 -5.96 -7.78
N LEU A 87 2.86 -4.78 -7.49
CA LEU A 87 1.41 -4.56 -7.49
C LEU A 87 0.78 -4.99 -8.80
N PHE A 88 1.36 -4.55 -9.92
CA PHE A 88 0.83 -4.80 -11.25
C PHE A 88 1.34 -6.11 -11.87
N SER A 89 2.18 -6.88 -11.17
CA SER A 89 2.68 -8.16 -11.69
C SER A 89 1.56 -9.18 -11.88
N PRO A 90 1.65 -10.07 -12.90
CA PRO A 90 0.79 -11.27 -13.01
C PRO A 90 0.85 -12.20 -11.80
N HIS A 91 1.94 -12.14 -11.04
CA HIS A 91 2.11 -12.89 -9.79
C HIS A 91 1.96 -12.00 -8.55
N GLY A 92 1.53 -10.76 -8.75
CA GLY A 92 1.26 -9.79 -7.69
C GLY A 92 -0.11 -9.99 -7.05
N PRO A 93 -0.47 -9.13 -6.09
CA PRO A 93 -1.73 -9.25 -5.34
C PRO A 93 -2.98 -9.23 -6.23
N PHE A 94 -2.92 -8.61 -7.41
CA PHE A 94 -4.03 -8.53 -8.37
C PHE A 94 -4.02 -9.61 -9.45
N GLY A 95 -2.99 -10.47 -9.50
CA GLY A 95 -2.73 -11.38 -10.62
C GLY A 95 -3.91 -12.29 -10.98
N GLU A 96 -4.63 -12.81 -9.99
CA GLU A 96 -5.79 -13.66 -10.21
C GLU A 96 -7.05 -12.87 -10.63
N CYS A 97 -7.11 -11.56 -10.35
CA CYS A 97 -8.33 -10.77 -10.53
C CYS A 97 -8.56 -10.25 -11.95
N GLY A 98 -7.65 -10.41 -12.91
CA GLY A 98 -7.89 -10.04 -14.32
C GLY A 98 -8.66 -8.71 -14.48
N THR A 99 -9.89 -8.77 -15.01
CA THR A 99 -10.85 -7.66 -15.09
C THR A 99 -11.96 -7.69 -14.02
N LYS A 100 -12.05 -8.74 -13.20
CA LYS A 100 -13.08 -8.95 -12.17
C LYS A 100 -12.47 -9.52 -10.89
N HIS A 101 -12.80 -8.94 -9.74
CA HIS A 101 -12.31 -9.41 -8.45
C HIS A 101 -12.60 -10.90 -8.21
N ILE A 102 -11.59 -11.60 -7.68
CA ILE A 102 -11.69 -12.98 -7.19
C ILE A 102 -11.49 -12.97 -5.69
N GLU A 103 -12.45 -13.58 -4.97
CA GLU A 103 -12.50 -13.58 -3.51
C GLU A 103 -11.29 -14.26 -2.85
N LYS A 104 -10.97 -13.78 -1.64
CA LYS A 104 -9.81 -14.17 -0.83
C LYS A 104 -9.71 -15.69 -0.57
N GLY A 105 -10.83 -16.42 -0.56
CA GLY A 105 -10.87 -17.86 -0.27
C GLY A 105 -10.12 -18.76 -1.28
N ILE A 106 -9.82 -18.23 -2.47
CA ILE A 106 -9.02 -18.95 -3.49
C ILE A 106 -7.51 -18.71 -3.30
N ARG A 107 -7.12 -17.63 -2.59
CA ARG A 107 -5.73 -17.19 -2.49
C ARG A 107 -4.97 -17.97 -1.42
N ARG A 108 -3.75 -18.38 -1.77
CA ARG A 108 -2.83 -19.02 -0.84
C ARG A 108 -2.12 -17.96 0.00
N THR A 109 -2.59 -17.73 1.23
CA THR A 109 -1.74 -17.06 2.23
C THR A 109 -0.61 -18.02 2.62
N LEU A 110 0.60 -17.50 2.80
CA LEU A 110 1.70 -18.28 3.31
C LEU A 110 1.34 -18.73 4.73
N ALA A 111 1.18 -20.04 4.92
CA ALA A 111 0.95 -20.62 6.22
C ALA A 111 2.23 -20.49 7.06
N THR A 112 2.06 -20.13 8.32
CA THR A 112 3.14 -20.14 9.31
C THR A 112 2.72 -21.05 10.46
N GLU A 113 3.72 -21.69 11.06
CA GLU A 113 3.56 -22.46 12.29
C GLU A 113 4.42 -21.80 13.37
N GLN A 114 3.97 -21.85 14.62
CA GLN A 114 4.78 -21.36 15.73
C GLN A 114 6.00 -22.28 15.89
N PRO A 115 7.21 -21.73 16.09
CA PRO A 115 8.37 -22.56 16.38
C PRO A 115 8.15 -23.32 17.69
N PRO A 116 8.77 -24.50 17.87
CA PRO A 116 8.75 -25.21 19.14
C PRO A 116 9.22 -24.32 20.29
N ALA A 117 8.72 -24.58 21.51
CA ALA A 117 9.05 -23.77 22.68
C ALA A 117 10.56 -23.78 23.04
N GLU A 118 11.29 -24.82 22.62
CA GLU A 118 12.73 -24.95 22.81
C GLU A 118 13.58 -24.41 21.64
N TRP A 119 12.96 -23.81 20.62
CA TRP A 119 13.70 -23.31 19.46
C TRP A 119 14.61 -22.14 19.83
N THR A 120 15.89 -22.26 19.43
CA THR A 120 16.89 -21.20 19.53
C THR A 120 17.44 -20.90 18.13
N TRP A 121 17.88 -19.66 17.91
CA TRP A 121 18.47 -19.20 16.66
C TRP A 121 19.79 -19.91 16.32
#